data_AF-A0A839S3B5-F1
#
_entry.id   AF-A0A839S3B5-F1
#
_cell.length_a   1.000
_cell.length_b   1.000
_cell.length_c   1.000
_cell.angle_alpha   90.00
_cell.angle_beta   90.00
_cell.angle_gamma   90.00
#
_symmetry.space_group_name_H-M   'P 1'
#
loop_
_entity.id
_entity.type
_entity.pdbx_description
1 polymer ?
#
loop_
_entity_poly.entity_id
_entity_poly.type
_entity_poly.pdbx_seq_one_letter_code
_entity_poly.pdbx_strand_id
1 'polypeptide(L)'
;MYPDVLAGLGDPVSVARQPRFRIGPADDDAARAEYRALRRTVFVDEQRIFDNDDTDGHDGDPRTVVLLARDQSGAVLGGVRLHSATDGADIGWWYGSRLVVAPAHRREGTRVGAALVRAAQAYAENAGVLRFEARVQPANERMFRRLGWQRVREVDVSGRPHVLMRHPIGRVAALVRSTKTALGSLLQGMTGVSGFVGDDGVPVPGGDTVAACDAILPSMVERDPEWAGWCSVLVNVNDLTAMGASPVGLLDALGARDASFASRVLSGLRAASRAWDVPVLGGHTQLGVPASLAVTALGRTPDPVPGGGGAPGQRVRLTADLGGSWRPGYTGAQWDSTSTRRTTELRTMQSSVAAVRPRAAKDVSMAGIAGTLGMLAEASGCGAVLDVADVPRPSNATMGDWLTCFPGFAMVTVGDREPAAGPAVSAECGELTATGGVRLRWPDGEEIPVLDTAVTGLGTVA
;
A
#
# COMPACT_ATOMS: atom_id res chain seq x y z
N MET A 1 -26.73 5.14 -13.01
CA MET A 1 -26.76 4.04 -13.99
C MET A 1 -26.95 4.68 -15.36
N TYR A 2 -25.88 4.87 -16.14
CA TYR A 2 -26.04 5.33 -17.52
C TYR A 2 -26.62 4.16 -18.32
N PRO A 3 -27.82 4.28 -18.92
CA PRO A 3 -28.27 3.26 -19.85
C PRO A 3 -27.30 3.24 -21.02
N ASP A 4 -26.82 2.05 -21.36
CA ASP A 4 -26.01 1.84 -22.56
C ASP A 4 -26.82 2.33 -23.76
N VAL A 5 -26.34 3.40 -24.40
CA VAL A 5 -27.02 4.09 -25.49
C VAL A 5 -27.34 3.13 -26.65
N LEU A 6 -26.54 2.08 -26.79
CA LEU A 6 -26.74 1.02 -27.79
C LEU A 6 -27.85 0.04 -27.41
N ALA A 7 -28.09 -0.20 -26.11
CA ALA A 7 -29.20 -1.02 -25.63
C ALA A 7 -30.56 -0.31 -25.79
N GLY A 8 -30.59 1.03 -25.70
CA GLY A 8 -31.78 1.84 -25.96
C GLY A 8 -32.24 1.84 -27.43
N LEU A 9 -31.35 1.45 -28.36
CA LEU A 9 -31.61 1.41 -29.80
C LEU A 9 -31.98 0.03 -30.33
N GLY A 10 -32.12 -0.98 -29.46
CA GLY A 10 -32.64 -2.30 -29.83
C GLY A 10 -31.72 -3.16 -30.71
N ASP A 11 -30.39 -2.94 -30.66
CA ASP A 11 -29.43 -3.76 -31.40
C ASP A 11 -29.43 -5.22 -30.88
N PRO A 12 -29.86 -6.22 -31.68
CA PRO A 12 -29.91 -7.63 -31.27
C PRO A 12 -28.53 -8.18 -30.87
N VAL A 13 -27.44 -7.63 -31.42
CA VAL A 13 -26.06 -8.05 -31.13
C VAL A 13 -25.61 -7.56 -29.76
N SER A 14 -26.06 -6.37 -29.35
CA SER A 14 -25.81 -5.78 -28.04
C SER A 14 -26.62 -6.47 -26.92
N VAL A 15 -27.86 -6.86 -27.22
CA VAL A 15 -28.70 -7.66 -26.30
C VAL A 15 -28.14 -9.09 -26.12
N ALA A 16 -27.62 -9.70 -27.19
CA ALA A 16 -26.95 -11.01 -27.13
C ALA A 16 -25.58 -11.00 -26.41
N ARG A 17 -24.98 -9.81 -26.19
CA ARG A 17 -23.69 -9.64 -25.50
C ARG A 17 -23.81 -9.47 -23.98
N GLN A 18 -25.02 -9.46 -23.42
CA GLN A 18 -25.17 -9.32 -21.98
C GLN A 18 -24.62 -10.55 -21.25
N PRO A 19 -23.84 -10.35 -20.16
CA PRO A 19 -23.26 -11.46 -19.42
C PRO A 19 -24.39 -12.33 -18.84
N ARG A 20 -24.23 -13.67 -18.94
CA ARG A 20 -25.22 -14.65 -18.47
C ARG A 20 -25.58 -14.51 -16.99
N PHE A 21 -24.66 -13.95 -16.20
CA PHE A 21 -24.85 -13.62 -14.80
C PHE A 21 -23.97 -12.44 -14.43
N ARG A 22 -24.30 -11.75 -13.34
CA ARG A 22 -23.50 -10.67 -12.75
C ARG A 22 -23.05 -11.09 -11.36
N ILE A 23 -21.86 -10.67 -10.95
CA ILE A 23 -21.37 -10.86 -9.58
C ILE A 23 -21.28 -9.51 -8.90
N GLY A 24 -21.86 -9.42 -7.69
CA GLY A 24 -21.79 -8.23 -6.85
C GLY A 24 -21.94 -8.59 -5.37
N PRO A 25 -21.69 -7.64 -4.47
CA PRO A 25 -21.91 -7.84 -3.04
C PRO A 25 -23.38 -8.15 -2.71
N ALA A 26 -23.59 -8.89 -1.62
CA ALA A 26 -24.90 -9.07 -1.02
C ALA A 26 -25.23 -7.84 -0.17
N ASP A 27 -25.92 -6.88 -0.78
CA ASP A 27 -26.18 -5.55 -0.21
C ASP A 27 -27.29 -5.52 0.85
N ASP A 28 -28.09 -6.59 0.97
CA ASP A 28 -29.20 -6.67 1.92
C ASP A 28 -29.30 -8.05 2.63
N ASP A 29 -30.12 -8.08 3.68
CA ASP A 29 -30.32 -9.28 4.50
C ASP A 29 -31.02 -10.41 3.75
N ALA A 30 -31.86 -10.07 2.75
CA ALA A 30 -32.54 -11.06 1.93
C ALA A 30 -31.55 -11.82 1.04
N ALA A 31 -30.63 -11.12 0.39
CA ALA A 31 -29.54 -11.67 -0.38
C ALA A 31 -28.61 -12.56 0.48
N ARG A 32 -28.32 -12.12 1.71
CA ARG A 32 -27.55 -12.93 2.67
C ARG A 32 -28.32 -14.17 3.13
N ALA A 33 -29.64 -14.08 3.28
CA ALA A 33 -30.49 -15.23 3.58
C ALA A 33 -30.56 -16.23 2.43
N GLU A 34 -30.70 -15.77 1.18
CA GLU A 34 -30.64 -16.62 -0.03
C GLU A 34 -29.31 -17.37 -0.11
N TYR A 35 -28.20 -16.68 0.16
CA TYR A 35 -26.88 -17.30 0.22
C TYR A 35 -26.78 -18.38 1.31
N ARG A 36 -27.29 -18.13 2.51
CA ARG A 36 -27.34 -19.11 3.61
C ARG A 36 -28.20 -20.32 3.25
N ALA A 37 -29.37 -20.11 2.64
CA ALA A 37 -30.22 -21.20 2.19
C ALA A 37 -29.52 -22.09 1.14
N LEU A 38 -28.78 -21.46 0.21
CA LEU A 38 -27.98 -22.17 -0.78
C LEU A 38 -26.83 -22.95 -0.12
N ARG A 39 -26.12 -22.37 0.84
CA ARG A 39 -25.07 -23.06 1.62
C ARG A 39 -25.61 -24.27 2.36
N ARG A 40 -26.74 -24.14 3.05
CA ARG A 40 -27.39 -25.25 3.75
C ARG A 40 -27.72 -26.41 2.81
N THR A 41 -28.39 -26.10 1.70
CA THR A 41 -28.72 -27.09 0.66
C THR A 41 -27.47 -27.89 0.22
N VAL A 42 -26.35 -27.20 0.02
CA VAL A 42 -25.16 -27.83 -0.58
C VAL A 42 -24.24 -28.46 0.46
N PHE A 43 -23.93 -27.77 1.55
CA PHE A 43 -22.93 -28.21 2.53
C PHE A 43 -23.52 -29.12 3.61
N VAL A 44 -24.76 -28.88 4.02
CA VAL A 44 -25.46 -29.69 5.02
C VAL A 44 -26.18 -30.84 4.33
N ASP A 45 -27.17 -30.53 3.48
CA ASP A 45 -28.09 -31.56 2.98
C ASP A 45 -27.41 -32.50 1.96
N GLU A 46 -26.69 -31.93 0.99
CA GLU A 46 -26.07 -32.69 -0.09
C GLU A 46 -24.69 -33.27 0.30
N GLN A 47 -23.73 -32.43 0.70
CA GLN A 47 -22.36 -32.87 0.96
C GLN A 47 -22.16 -33.44 2.37
N ARG A 48 -23.06 -33.15 3.32
CA ARG A 48 -22.97 -33.57 4.73
C ARG A 48 -21.66 -33.18 5.42
N ILE A 49 -21.08 -32.03 5.03
CA ILE A 49 -19.87 -31.47 5.66
C ILE A 49 -20.16 -31.04 7.09
N PHE A 50 -21.37 -30.53 7.31
CA PHE A 50 -21.88 -30.12 8.61
C PHE A 50 -23.15 -30.91 8.91
N ASP A 51 -23.39 -31.18 10.19
CA ASP A 51 -24.51 -32.03 10.60
C ASP A 51 -25.87 -31.32 10.47
N ASN A 52 -25.97 -30.06 10.92
CA ASN A 52 -27.25 -29.34 11.02
C ASN A 52 -27.21 -27.90 10.48
N ASP A 53 -26.11 -27.19 10.69
CA ASP A 53 -25.93 -25.79 10.31
C ASP A 53 -24.47 -25.53 9.98
N ASP A 54 -24.23 -24.71 8.95
CA ASP A 54 -22.89 -24.31 8.50
C ASP A 54 -22.52 -22.87 8.90
N THR A 55 -23.44 -22.19 9.62
CA THR A 55 -23.25 -20.83 10.16
C THR A 55 -22.12 -20.80 11.19
N ASP A 56 -21.26 -19.78 11.10
CA ASP A 56 -20.18 -19.56 12.06
C ASP A 56 -20.05 -18.08 12.45
N GLY A 57 -19.13 -17.76 13.36
CA GLY A 57 -18.94 -16.40 13.87
C GLY A 57 -18.63 -15.36 12.79
N HIS A 58 -18.05 -15.76 11.66
CA HIS A 58 -17.75 -14.85 10.57
C HIS A 58 -19.01 -14.39 9.83
N ASP A 59 -20.12 -15.14 9.88
CA ASP A 59 -21.38 -14.71 9.24
C ASP A 59 -21.98 -13.46 9.89
N GLY A 60 -21.66 -13.19 11.17
CA GLY A 60 -22.09 -12.01 11.92
C GLY A 60 -21.06 -10.88 11.97
N ASP A 61 -19.84 -11.09 11.45
CA ASP A 61 -18.80 -10.06 11.46
C ASP A 61 -19.14 -8.96 10.43
N PRO A 62 -19.19 -7.67 10.83
CA PRO A 62 -19.49 -6.58 9.90
C PRO A 62 -18.46 -6.42 8.77
N ARG A 63 -17.26 -6.97 8.92
CA ARG A 63 -16.21 -6.99 7.88
C ARG A 63 -16.44 -8.08 6.84
N THR A 64 -17.37 -9.01 7.08
CA THR A 64 -17.65 -10.10 6.16
C THR A 64 -18.41 -9.62 4.93
N VAL A 65 -17.86 -9.96 3.78
CA VAL A 65 -18.42 -9.66 2.47
C VAL A 65 -18.87 -10.95 1.82
N VAL A 66 -20.09 -10.95 1.28
CA VAL A 66 -20.60 -12.05 0.46
C VAL A 66 -20.73 -11.55 -0.95
N LEU A 67 -20.14 -12.24 -1.91
CA LEU A 67 -20.34 -11.98 -3.34
C LEU A 67 -21.30 -13.02 -3.91
N LEU A 68 -22.32 -12.57 -4.64
CA LEU A 68 -23.34 -13.43 -5.24
C LEU A 68 -23.31 -13.33 -6.75
N ALA A 69 -23.36 -14.49 -7.41
CA ALA A 69 -23.63 -14.59 -8.83
C ALA A 69 -25.15 -14.65 -9.03
N ARG A 70 -25.73 -13.69 -9.75
CA ARG A 70 -27.16 -13.64 -10.07
C ARG A 70 -27.39 -13.68 -11.57
N ASP A 71 -28.36 -14.46 -12.02
CA ASP A 71 -28.80 -14.42 -13.42
C ASP A 71 -29.58 -13.13 -13.74
N GLN A 72 -30.10 -13.06 -14.97
CA GLN A 72 -30.87 -11.90 -15.46
C GLN A 72 -32.21 -11.72 -14.74
N SER A 73 -32.75 -12.77 -14.13
CA SER A 73 -33.98 -12.71 -13.32
C SER A 73 -33.72 -12.29 -11.87
N GLY A 74 -32.45 -12.22 -11.46
CA GLY A 74 -32.02 -11.94 -10.09
C GLY A 74 -31.82 -13.20 -9.23
N ALA A 75 -32.05 -14.39 -9.78
CA ALA A 75 -31.90 -15.64 -9.05
C ALA A 75 -30.42 -15.93 -8.71
N VAL A 76 -30.15 -16.33 -7.48
CA VAL A 76 -28.79 -16.64 -7.00
C VAL A 76 -28.32 -17.98 -7.57
N LEU A 77 -27.28 -17.92 -8.40
CA LEU A 77 -26.61 -19.07 -9.01
C LEU A 77 -25.48 -19.63 -8.14
N GLY A 78 -24.93 -18.80 -7.25
CA GLY A 78 -23.81 -19.16 -6.40
C GLY A 78 -23.34 -17.98 -5.57
N GLY A 79 -22.46 -18.25 -4.60
CA GLY A 79 -21.84 -17.21 -3.80
C GLY A 79 -20.53 -17.63 -3.16
N VAL A 80 -19.79 -16.65 -2.68
CA VAL A 80 -18.54 -16.82 -1.92
C VAL A 80 -18.47 -15.78 -0.81
N ARG A 81 -17.98 -16.21 0.36
CA ARG A 81 -17.77 -15.35 1.52
C ARG A 81 -16.30 -14.96 1.59
N LEU A 82 -16.03 -13.69 1.84
CA LEU A 82 -14.72 -13.15 2.19
C LEU A 82 -14.80 -12.61 3.62
N HIS A 83 -13.81 -12.93 4.44
CA HIS A 83 -13.76 -12.45 5.83
C HIS A 83 -12.32 -12.36 6.32
N SER A 84 -12.12 -11.56 7.37
CA SER A 84 -10.83 -11.49 8.07
C SER A 84 -10.51 -12.84 8.73
N ALA A 85 -9.22 -13.19 8.74
CA ALA A 85 -8.69 -14.37 9.42
C ALA A 85 -8.55 -14.16 10.93
N THR A 86 -8.58 -12.90 11.39
CA THR A 86 -8.30 -12.51 12.77
C THR A 86 -9.52 -11.88 13.42
N ASP A 87 -9.79 -12.24 14.68
CA ASP A 87 -10.88 -11.66 15.47
C ASP A 87 -10.59 -10.21 15.87
N GLY A 88 -9.31 -9.82 15.93
CA GLY A 88 -8.85 -8.46 16.25
C GLY A 88 -8.87 -7.49 15.06
N ALA A 89 -8.00 -6.49 15.08
CA ALA A 89 -7.87 -5.51 14.01
C ALA A 89 -7.63 -6.18 12.65
N ASP A 90 -8.25 -5.66 11.59
CA ASP A 90 -8.02 -6.17 10.24
C ASP A 90 -6.61 -5.77 9.76
N ILE A 91 -5.72 -6.75 9.72
CA ILE A 91 -4.33 -6.63 9.28
C ILE A 91 -4.14 -7.03 7.81
N GLY A 92 -5.22 -7.19 7.03
CA GLY A 92 -5.16 -7.57 5.63
C GLY A 92 -4.89 -9.06 5.39
N TRP A 93 -5.19 -9.93 6.37
CA TRP A 93 -5.22 -11.39 6.19
C TRP A 93 -6.65 -11.88 6.11
N TRP A 94 -7.08 -12.32 4.93
CA TRP A 94 -8.46 -12.71 4.64
C TRP A 94 -8.56 -14.12 4.08
N TYR A 95 -9.72 -14.74 4.29
CA TYR A 95 -10.11 -16.02 3.70
C TYR A 95 -11.26 -15.86 2.70
N GLY A 96 -11.15 -16.53 1.55
CA GLY A 96 -12.27 -16.90 0.71
C GLY A 96 -12.84 -18.24 1.19
N SER A 97 -14.07 -18.24 1.70
CA SER A 97 -14.72 -19.42 2.27
C SER A 97 -16.15 -19.58 1.75
N ARG A 98 -16.74 -20.76 2.03
CA ARG A 98 -18.14 -21.08 1.70
C ARG A 98 -18.49 -20.82 0.22
N LEU A 99 -17.56 -21.10 -0.70
CA LEU A 99 -17.82 -21.05 -2.13
C LEU A 99 -18.85 -22.12 -2.51
N VAL A 100 -20.02 -21.69 -2.96
CA VAL A 100 -21.14 -22.57 -3.30
C VAL A 100 -21.72 -22.18 -4.67
N VAL A 101 -22.11 -23.19 -5.43
CA VAL A 101 -22.82 -23.04 -6.71
C VAL A 101 -24.05 -23.92 -6.65
N ALA A 102 -25.19 -23.38 -7.07
CA ALA A 102 -26.45 -24.11 -7.12
C ALA A 102 -26.32 -25.36 -8.02
N PRO A 103 -26.87 -26.52 -7.61
CA PRO A 103 -26.71 -27.80 -8.31
C PRO A 103 -26.97 -27.73 -9.82
N ALA A 104 -28.02 -27.01 -10.22
CA ALA A 104 -28.43 -26.82 -11.61
C ALA A 104 -27.39 -26.10 -12.48
N HIS A 105 -26.41 -25.42 -11.88
CA HIS A 105 -25.40 -24.62 -12.57
C HIS A 105 -23.97 -25.15 -12.38
N ARG A 106 -23.83 -26.41 -11.93
CA ARG A 106 -22.52 -27.07 -11.72
C ARG A 106 -21.99 -27.79 -12.96
N ARG A 107 -22.86 -28.14 -13.92
CA ARG A 107 -22.49 -28.83 -15.17
C ARG A 107 -22.95 -28.00 -16.38
N GLU A 108 -22.05 -27.91 -17.37
CA GLU A 108 -22.17 -27.24 -18.68
C GLU A 108 -22.20 -25.69 -18.72
N GLY A 109 -21.17 -25.12 -19.34
CA GLY A 109 -21.16 -23.77 -19.93
C GLY A 109 -21.16 -22.55 -18.97
N THR A 110 -21.55 -22.71 -17.72
CA THR A 110 -21.69 -21.64 -16.73
C THR A 110 -20.57 -21.73 -15.70
N ARG A 111 -19.39 -21.16 -16.01
CA ARG A 111 -18.19 -21.14 -15.16
C ARG A 111 -18.37 -20.27 -13.88
N VAL A 112 -19.49 -20.40 -13.18
CA VAL A 112 -19.90 -19.56 -12.03
C VAL A 112 -18.91 -19.67 -10.89
N GLY A 113 -18.53 -20.89 -10.49
CA GLY A 113 -17.55 -21.08 -9.41
C GLY A 113 -16.20 -20.40 -9.69
N ALA A 114 -15.68 -20.55 -10.91
CA ALA A 114 -14.44 -19.90 -11.32
C ALA A 114 -14.59 -18.36 -11.40
N ALA A 115 -15.75 -17.86 -11.83
CA ALA A 115 -16.03 -16.43 -11.88
C ALA A 115 -16.16 -15.83 -10.46
N LEU A 116 -16.78 -16.54 -9.53
CA LEU A 116 -16.85 -16.15 -8.11
C LEU A 116 -15.46 -16.09 -7.48
N VAL A 117 -14.59 -17.07 -7.75
CA VAL A 117 -13.19 -17.02 -7.28
C VAL A 117 -12.46 -15.82 -7.85
N ARG A 118 -12.60 -15.52 -9.15
CA ARG A 118 -12.00 -14.31 -9.75
C ARG A 118 -12.54 -13.02 -9.16
N ALA A 119 -13.84 -12.95 -8.92
CA ALA A 119 -14.46 -11.80 -8.26
C ALA A 119 -13.96 -11.63 -6.83
N ALA A 120 -13.77 -12.73 -6.10
CA ALA A 120 -13.20 -12.71 -4.75
C ALA A 120 -11.73 -12.25 -4.76
N GLN A 121 -10.91 -12.73 -5.70
CA GLN A 121 -9.53 -12.24 -5.89
C GLN A 121 -9.51 -10.71 -6.10
N ALA A 122 -10.28 -10.22 -7.06
CA ALA A 122 -10.35 -8.79 -7.36
C ALA A 122 -10.90 -7.97 -6.20
N TYR A 123 -11.89 -8.48 -5.48
CA TYR A 123 -12.42 -7.81 -4.29
C TYR A 123 -11.37 -7.71 -3.18
N ALA A 124 -10.70 -8.83 -2.85
CA ALA A 124 -9.66 -8.85 -1.83
C ALA A 124 -8.52 -7.87 -2.16
N GLU A 125 -8.05 -7.87 -3.42
CA GLU A 125 -7.03 -6.93 -3.88
C GLU A 125 -7.47 -5.47 -3.74
N ASN A 126 -8.72 -5.13 -4.07
CA ASN A 126 -9.26 -3.79 -3.93
C ASN A 126 -9.52 -3.40 -2.46
N ALA A 127 -9.80 -4.37 -1.59
CA ALA A 127 -10.03 -4.17 -0.16
C ALA A 127 -8.74 -4.02 0.66
N GLY A 128 -7.56 -4.00 0.01
CA GLY A 128 -6.29 -3.85 0.71
C GLY A 128 -5.82 -5.11 1.44
N VAL A 129 -6.26 -6.28 1.01
CA VAL A 129 -5.77 -7.57 1.51
C VAL A 129 -4.34 -7.78 1.02
N LEU A 130 -3.48 -8.31 1.90
CA LEU A 130 -2.08 -8.65 1.64
C LEU A 130 -1.82 -10.16 1.72
N ARG A 131 -2.68 -10.91 2.43
CA ARG A 131 -2.66 -12.37 2.48
C ARG A 131 -4.07 -12.91 2.26
N PHE A 132 -4.29 -13.54 1.11
CA PHE A 132 -5.59 -14.08 0.74
C PHE A 132 -5.54 -15.60 0.56
N GLU A 133 -6.35 -16.31 1.34
CA GLU A 133 -6.28 -17.77 1.46
C GLU A 133 -7.64 -18.45 1.31
N ALA A 134 -7.63 -19.74 1.02
CA ALA A 134 -8.82 -20.56 0.95
C ALA A 134 -8.51 -21.99 1.39
N ARG A 135 -9.45 -22.62 2.10
CA ARG A 135 -9.40 -24.06 2.40
C ARG A 135 -10.24 -24.78 1.34
N VAL A 136 -9.55 -25.44 0.41
CA VAL A 136 -10.14 -25.96 -0.82
C VAL A 136 -10.23 -27.47 -0.75
N GLN A 137 -11.40 -28.05 -1.06
CA GLN A 137 -11.53 -29.50 -1.19
C GLN A 137 -10.60 -30.03 -2.29
N PRO A 138 -9.95 -31.20 -2.13
CA PRO A 138 -8.96 -31.72 -3.09
C PRO A 138 -9.47 -31.78 -4.54
N ALA A 139 -10.76 -32.10 -4.73
CA ALA A 139 -11.40 -32.15 -6.04
C ALA A 139 -11.36 -30.80 -6.81
N ASN A 140 -11.31 -29.68 -6.09
CA ASN A 140 -11.33 -28.32 -6.64
C ASN A 140 -9.94 -27.70 -6.80
N GLU A 141 -8.88 -28.35 -6.29
CA GLU A 141 -7.51 -27.81 -6.31
C GLU A 141 -7.04 -27.48 -7.73
N ARG A 142 -7.35 -28.34 -8.71
CA ARG A 142 -6.98 -28.11 -10.12
C ARG A 142 -7.60 -26.84 -10.70
N MET A 143 -8.82 -26.50 -10.29
CA MET A 143 -9.48 -25.27 -10.72
C MET A 143 -8.75 -24.05 -10.13
N PHE A 144 -8.47 -24.07 -8.82
CA PHE A 144 -7.77 -22.98 -8.13
C PHE A 144 -6.36 -22.75 -8.70
N ARG A 145 -5.59 -23.81 -8.97
CA ARG A 145 -4.28 -23.70 -9.63
C ARG A 145 -4.37 -23.02 -11.00
N ARG A 146 -5.38 -23.34 -11.82
CA ARG A 146 -5.63 -22.65 -13.12
C ARG A 146 -6.03 -21.19 -12.96
N LEU A 147 -6.52 -20.79 -11.79
CA LEU A 147 -6.86 -19.41 -11.45
C LEU A 147 -5.70 -18.64 -10.78
N GLY A 148 -4.51 -19.25 -10.71
CA GLY A 148 -3.30 -18.61 -10.16
C GLY A 148 -3.06 -18.87 -8.67
N TRP A 149 -3.89 -19.68 -8.02
CA TRP A 149 -3.68 -20.03 -6.60
C TRP A 149 -2.56 -21.05 -6.43
N GLN A 150 -1.80 -20.90 -5.35
CA GLN A 150 -0.69 -21.76 -4.98
C GLN A 150 -1.11 -22.70 -3.85
N ARG A 151 -0.68 -23.96 -3.91
CA ARG A 151 -0.84 -24.92 -2.81
C ARG A 151 0.14 -24.54 -1.69
N VAL A 152 -0.35 -24.47 -0.45
CA VAL A 152 0.48 -24.24 0.74
C VAL A 152 0.71 -25.57 1.48
N ARG A 153 -0.35 -26.18 2.02
CA ARG A 153 -0.28 -27.42 2.79
C ARG A 153 -1.62 -28.13 2.86
N GLU A 154 -1.62 -29.39 3.29
CA GLU A 154 -2.85 -30.11 3.64
C GLU A 154 -3.39 -29.62 4.98
N VAL A 155 -4.71 -29.55 5.09
CA VAL A 155 -5.43 -29.12 6.28
C VAL A 155 -6.73 -29.90 6.40
N ASP A 156 -7.22 -30.08 7.62
CA ASP A 156 -8.55 -30.65 7.86
C ASP A 156 -9.57 -29.55 8.14
N VAL A 157 -10.77 -29.72 7.59
CA VAL A 157 -11.94 -28.88 7.89
C VAL A 157 -13.08 -29.80 8.29
N SER A 158 -13.51 -29.73 9.54
CA SER A 158 -14.58 -30.57 10.10
C SER A 158 -14.36 -32.07 9.84
N GLY A 159 -13.12 -32.55 10.04
CA GLY A 159 -12.74 -33.96 9.83
C GLY A 159 -12.65 -34.38 8.36
N ARG A 160 -12.66 -33.43 7.41
CA ARG A 160 -12.53 -33.70 5.97
C ARG A 160 -11.22 -33.14 5.41
N PRO A 161 -10.50 -33.92 4.57
CA PRO A 161 -9.30 -33.45 3.91
C PRO A 161 -9.56 -32.23 3.02
N HIS A 162 -8.74 -31.20 3.20
CA HIS A 162 -8.69 -29.98 2.41
C HIS A 162 -7.23 -29.61 2.13
N VAL A 163 -7.06 -28.65 1.23
CA VAL A 163 -5.78 -28.05 0.90
C VAL A 163 -5.87 -26.56 1.18
N LEU A 164 -4.96 -26.04 2.01
CA LEU A 164 -4.78 -24.60 2.14
C LEU A 164 -4.13 -24.09 0.85
N MET A 165 -4.83 -23.18 0.19
CA MET A 165 -4.35 -22.52 -1.01
C MET A 165 -4.25 -21.01 -0.78
N ARG A 166 -3.28 -20.37 -1.43
CA ARG A 166 -3.04 -18.93 -1.32
C ARG A 166 -3.10 -18.26 -2.70
N HIS A 167 -3.77 -17.11 -2.76
CA HIS A 167 -3.73 -16.23 -3.92
C HIS A 167 -2.57 -15.25 -3.76
N PRO A 168 -1.61 -15.19 -4.69
CA PRO A 168 -0.51 -14.23 -4.63
C PRO A 168 -1.03 -12.79 -4.74
N ILE A 169 -0.64 -11.93 -3.79
CA ILE A 169 -0.93 -10.49 -3.83
C ILE A 169 0.35 -9.74 -4.18
N GLY A 170 0.41 -9.17 -5.38
CA GLY A 170 1.61 -8.52 -5.91
C GLY A 170 1.70 -7.01 -5.66
N ARG A 171 0.89 -6.44 -4.75
CA ARG A 171 0.70 -4.98 -4.61
C ARG A 171 2.00 -4.22 -4.32
N VAL A 172 2.76 -4.64 -3.31
CA VAL A 172 4.04 -4.01 -2.92
C VAL A 172 5.06 -4.09 -4.06
N ALA A 173 5.24 -5.29 -4.63
CA ALA A 173 6.16 -5.49 -5.74
C ALA A 173 5.77 -4.69 -6.99
N ALA A 174 4.46 -4.52 -7.25
CA ALA A 174 3.99 -3.70 -8.37
C ALA A 174 4.35 -2.22 -8.18
N LEU A 175 4.14 -1.68 -6.97
CA LEU A 175 4.49 -0.30 -6.65
C LEU A 175 6.00 -0.05 -6.81
N VAL A 176 6.84 -0.92 -6.25
CA VAL A 176 8.30 -0.84 -6.36
C VAL A 176 8.75 -0.90 -7.82
N ARG A 177 8.22 -1.84 -8.62
CA ARG A 177 8.55 -1.95 -10.04
C ARG A 177 8.21 -0.68 -10.82
N SER A 178 7.09 -0.03 -10.51
CA SER A 178 6.68 1.20 -11.20
C SER A 178 7.47 2.45 -10.77
N THR A 179 8.21 2.41 -9.66
CA THR A 179 8.79 3.63 -9.06
C THR A 179 10.32 3.57 -8.85
N LYS A 180 10.90 2.42 -8.52
CA LYS A 180 12.29 2.33 -8.04
C LYS A 180 13.19 1.37 -8.82
N THR A 181 12.67 0.28 -9.38
CA THR A 181 13.51 -0.80 -9.96
C THR A 181 14.41 -0.35 -11.14
N ALA A 182 14.05 0.71 -11.86
CA ALA A 182 14.86 1.21 -12.97
C ALA A 182 16.10 2.01 -12.51
N LEU A 183 16.13 2.50 -11.27
CA LEU A 183 17.09 3.49 -10.79
C LEU A 183 18.54 3.00 -10.88
N GLY A 184 18.84 1.80 -10.39
CA GLY A 184 20.20 1.26 -10.37
C GLY A 184 20.87 1.26 -11.74
N SER A 185 20.13 0.83 -12.77
CA SER A 185 20.63 0.84 -14.15
C SER A 185 20.77 2.24 -14.76
N LEU A 186 19.85 3.16 -14.43
CA LEU A 186 19.82 4.51 -14.99
C LEU A 186 20.89 5.42 -14.39
N LEU A 187 21.18 5.22 -13.11
CA LEU A 187 22.09 6.06 -12.33
C LEU A 187 23.51 5.49 -12.30
N GLN A 188 23.75 4.37 -12.98
CA GLN A 188 25.08 3.76 -13.07
C GLN A 188 26.09 4.74 -13.69
N GLY A 189 27.22 4.93 -13.01
CA GLY A 189 28.30 5.82 -13.45
C GLY A 189 28.14 7.29 -13.03
N MET A 190 27.06 7.66 -12.35
CA MET A 190 26.98 8.96 -11.70
C MET A 190 27.95 9.04 -10.51
N THR A 191 28.60 10.20 -10.35
CA THR A 191 29.46 10.47 -9.19
C THR A 191 28.60 10.78 -7.97
N GLY A 192 28.53 9.86 -7.02
CA GLY A 192 27.88 10.06 -5.73
C GLY A 192 28.87 10.32 -4.59
N VAL A 193 28.37 10.75 -3.44
CA VAL A 193 29.16 10.80 -2.20
C VAL A 193 29.12 9.41 -1.54
N SER A 194 30.29 8.85 -1.23
CA SER A 194 30.39 7.54 -0.55
C SER A 194 29.63 7.56 0.77
N GLY A 195 28.95 6.45 1.08
CA GLY A 195 28.03 6.35 2.22
C GLY A 195 26.62 6.95 2.01
N PHE A 196 26.36 7.70 0.92
CA PHE A 196 25.09 8.40 0.68
C PHE A 196 24.53 8.22 -0.73
N VAL A 197 25.01 7.21 -1.47
CA VAL A 197 24.49 6.90 -2.82
C VAL A 197 23.07 6.36 -2.72
N GLY A 198 22.12 7.01 -3.41
CA GLY A 198 20.71 6.60 -3.41
C GLY A 198 19.95 6.94 -2.13
N ASP A 199 20.53 7.79 -1.29
CA ASP A 199 19.94 8.25 -0.04
C ASP A 199 18.93 9.39 -0.25
N ASP A 200 18.20 9.77 0.80
CA ASP A 200 17.16 10.80 0.73
C ASP A 200 17.75 12.22 0.56
N GLY A 201 18.99 12.40 1.00
CA GLY A 201 19.78 13.60 0.70
C GLY A 201 21.27 13.27 0.64
N VAL A 202 22.08 14.29 0.44
CA VAL A 202 23.53 14.14 0.32
C VAL A 202 24.25 15.23 1.12
N PRO A 203 25.26 14.88 1.95
CA PRO A 203 26.13 15.89 2.53
C PRO A 203 26.97 16.54 1.43
N VAL A 204 26.91 17.87 1.36
CA VAL A 204 27.68 18.67 0.41
C VAL A 204 29.14 18.71 0.87
N PRO A 205 30.12 18.35 0.03
CA PRO A 205 31.53 18.36 0.41
C PRO A 205 32.00 19.72 0.93
N GLY A 206 32.78 19.71 2.01
CA GLY A 206 33.44 20.90 2.55
C GLY A 206 32.62 21.72 3.56
N GLY A 207 31.52 21.19 4.10
CA GLY A 207 30.72 21.85 5.13
C GLY A 207 29.74 20.91 5.86
N ASP A 208 28.77 21.50 6.55
CA ASP A 208 27.69 20.83 7.29
C ASP A 208 26.35 20.85 6.51
N THR A 209 26.38 21.28 5.25
CA THR A 209 25.19 21.39 4.41
C THR A 209 24.76 20.02 3.90
N VAL A 210 23.45 19.75 3.95
CA VAL A 210 22.80 18.61 3.29
C VAL A 210 21.91 19.15 2.17
N ALA A 211 21.94 18.52 1.00
CA ALA A 211 21.06 18.84 -0.11
C ALA A 211 20.11 17.65 -0.38
N ALA A 212 18.83 17.94 -0.57
CA ALA A 212 17.83 17.01 -1.08
C ALA A 212 17.16 17.64 -2.30
N CYS A 213 16.69 16.84 -3.24
CA CYS A 213 16.04 17.34 -4.44
C CYS A 213 15.02 16.36 -4.95
N ASP A 214 13.79 16.85 -5.15
CA ASP A 214 12.68 16.00 -5.50
C ASP A 214 11.79 16.62 -6.58
N ALA A 215 11.36 15.78 -7.51
CA ALA A 215 10.49 16.14 -8.62
C ALA A 215 9.07 15.64 -8.35
N ILE A 216 8.08 16.51 -8.51
CA ILE A 216 6.68 16.16 -8.29
C ILE A 216 6.08 15.55 -9.55
N LEU A 217 5.32 14.47 -9.37
CA LEU A 217 4.66 13.73 -10.44
C LEU A 217 3.87 14.69 -11.34
N PRO A 218 4.17 14.82 -12.64
CA PRO A 218 3.54 15.81 -13.51
C PRO A 218 2.00 15.72 -13.53
N SER A 219 1.45 14.50 -13.45
CA SER A 219 0.00 14.31 -13.39
C SER A 219 -0.64 14.88 -12.11
N MET A 220 0.08 14.91 -10.99
CA MET A 220 -0.36 15.59 -9.76
C MET A 220 -0.29 17.11 -9.94
N VAL A 221 0.80 17.63 -10.52
CA VAL A 221 0.93 19.07 -10.81
C VAL A 221 -0.25 19.54 -11.67
N GLU A 222 -0.63 18.76 -12.69
CA GLU A 222 -1.76 19.08 -13.56
C GLU A 222 -3.13 18.99 -12.85
N ARG A 223 -3.37 17.92 -12.10
CA ARG A 223 -4.70 17.62 -11.52
C ARG A 223 -4.98 18.39 -10.24
N ASP A 224 -3.99 18.57 -9.38
CA ASP A 224 -4.09 19.25 -8.09
C ASP A 224 -2.85 20.15 -7.85
N PRO A 225 -2.72 21.28 -8.57
CA PRO A 225 -1.51 22.10 -8.55
C PRO A 225 -1.20 22.70 -7.17
N GLU A 226 -2.21 23.10 -6.41
CA GLU A 226 -2.01 23.60 -5.03
C GLU A 226 -1.46 22.50 -4.13
N TRP A 227 -1.94 21.28 -4.28
CA TRP A 227 -1.39 20.14 -3.56
C TRP A 227 0.00 19.74 -4.00
N ALA A 228 0.28 19.80 -5.31
CA ALA A 228 1.61 19.57 -5.83
C ALA A 228 2.63 20.56 -5.25
N GLY A 229 2.24 21.84 -5.15
CA GLY A 229 3.03 22.86 -4.45
C GLY A 229 3.23 22.55 -2.96
N TRP A 230 2.19 22.06 -2.27
CA TRP A 230 2.34 21.62 -0.88
C TRP A 230 3.33 20.44 -0.76
N CYS A 231 3.14 19.44 -1.62
CA CYS A 231 3.94 18.22 -1.62
C CYS A 231 5.41 18.48 -1.95
N SER A 232 5.72 19.47 -2.80
CA SER A 232 7.11 19.80 -3.13
C SER A 232 7.93 20.28 -1.94
N VAL A 233 7.29 20.94 -0.97
CA VAL A 233 7.92 21.26 0.33
C VAL A 233 7.95 20.03 1.22
N LEU A 234 6.83 19.30 1.30
CA LEU A 234 6.66 18.15 2.19
C LEU A 234 7.74 17.08 1.99
N VAL A 235 7.92 16.61 0.75
CA VAL A 235 8.87 15.53 0.42
C VAL A 235 10.29 15.93 0.78
N ASN A 236 10.69 17.14 0.40
CA ASN A 236 12.03 17.66 0.65
C ASN A 236 12.31 17.89 2.14
N VAL A 237 11.30 18.29 2.94
CA VAL A 237 11.46 18.39 4.40
C VAL A 237 11.57 17.01 5.04
N ASN A 238 10.84 16.02 4.53
CA ASN A 238 10.96 14.64 4.98
C ASN A 238 12.36 14.06 4.65
N ASP A 239 12.90 14.34 3.47
CA ASP A 239 14.27 13.96 3.09
C ASP A 239 15.32 14.53 4.07
N LEU A 240 15.25 15.85 4.33
CA LEU A 240 16.14 16.48 5.31
C LEU A 240 15.96 15.90 6.72
N THR A 241 14.73 15.55 7.08
CA THR A 241 14.43 14.90 8.36
C THR A 241 15.10 13.53 8.44
N ALA A 242 15.02 12.69 7.39
CA ALA A 242 15.68 11.39 7.32
C ALA A 242 17.20 11.50 7.48
N MET A 243 17.79 12.56 6.92
CA MET A 243 19.23 12.86 7.06
C MET A 243 19.61 13.42 8.44
N GLY A 244 18.65 13.65 9.34
CA GLY A 244 18.87 14.32 10.62
C GLY A 244 19.26 15.81 10.49
N ALA A 245 18.94 16.43 9.36
CA ALA A 245 19.29 17.81 9.03
C ALA A 245 18.18 18.80 9.41
N SER A 246 18.59 19.97 9.91
CA SER A 246 17.68 21.10 10.10
C SER A 246 17.55 21.88 8.78
N PRO A 247 16.34 22.06 8.22
CA PRO A 247 16.11 22.85 7.01
C PRO A 247 16.60 24.28 7.16
N VAL A 248 17.24 24.78 6.10
CA VAL A 248 17.72 26.15 5.94
C VAL A 248 16.84 26.89 4.94
N GLY A 249 16.46 26.23 3.84
CA GLY A 249 15.56 26.81 2.85
C GLY A 249 15.43 25.99 1.57
N LEU A 250 14.61 26.48 0.66
CA LEU A 250 14.19 25.78 -0.55
C LEU A 250 14.53 26.59 -1.81
N LEU A 251 14.81 25.89 -2.91
CA LEU A 251 14.85 26.44 -4.27
C LEU A 251 13.82 25.72 -5.13
N ASP A 252 13.00 26.45 -5.89
CA ASP A 252 11.99 25.84 -6.77
C ASP A 252 12.31 26.03 -8.26
N ALA A 253 11.91 25.04 -9.08
CA ALA A 253 11.91 25.11 -10.53
C ALA A 253 10.52 24.73 -11.05
N LEU A 254 9.79 25.70 -11.59
CA LEU A 254 8.39 25.57 -12.01
C LEU A 254 8.25 25.81 -13.51
N GLY A 255 7.77 24.79 -14.23
CA GLY A 255 7.21 24.92 -15.58
C GLY A 255 5.68 24.97 -15.52
N ALA A 256 5.08 25.95 -16.20
CA ALA A 256 3.63 26.12 -16.22
C ALA A 256 3.12 26.57 -17.60
N ARG A 257 1.89 26.20 -17.93
CA ARG A 257 1.24 26.60 -19.18
C ARG A 257 0.93 28.10 -19.24
N ASP A 258 0.60 28.70 -18.10
CA ASP A 258 0.27 30.12 -17.96
C ASP A 258 0.48 30.59 -16.51
N ALA A 259 0.43 31.91 -16.30
CA ALA A 259 0.64 32.52 -14.99
C ALA A 259 -0.43 32.17 -13.95
N SER A 260 -1.67 31.90 -14.37
CA SER A 260 -2.76 31.52 -13.46
C SER A 260 -2.50 30.14 -12.87
N PHE A 261 -2.09 29.19 -13.71
CA PHE A 261 -1.69 27.86 -13.27
C PHE A 261 -0.46 27.91 -12.36
N ALA A 262 0.57 28.68 -12.75
CA ALA A 262 1.77 28.88 -11.91
C ALA A 262 1.40 29.42 -10.51
N SER A 263 0.49 30.40 -10.45
CA SER A 263 0.01 30.98 -9.19
C SER A 263 -0.61 29.93 -8.26
N ARG A 264 -1.36 28.97 -8.79
CA ARG A 264 -1.94 27.87 -8.00
C ARG A 264 -0.87 26.98 -7.39
N VAL A 265 0.13 26.59 -8.16
CA VAL A 265 1.28 25.81 -7.66
C VAL A 265 2.04 26.57 -6.57
N LEU A 266 2.40 27.82 -6.85
CA LEU A 266 3.13 28.66 -5.90
C LEU A 266 2.33 28.99 -4.64
N SER A 267 1.00 29.04 -4.72
CA SER A 267 0.12 29.21 -3.55
C SER A 267 0.27 28.03 -2.58
N GLY A 268 0.24 26.81 -3.10
CA GLY A 268 0.46 25.58 -2.32
C GLY A 268 1.84 25.53 -1.68
N LEU A 269 2.87 25.84 -2.48
CA LEU A 269 4.26 25.89 -2.03
C LEU A 269 4.45 26.92 -0.91
N ARG A 270 3.88 28.11 -1.08
CA ARG A 270 3.89 29.16 -0.05
C ARG A 270 3.16 28.75 1.23
N ALA A 271 2.03 28.05 1.11
CA ALA A 271 1.28 27.57 2.26
C ALA A 271 2.10 26.54 3.05
N ALA A 272 2.71 25.56 2.37
CA ALA A 272 3.55 24.57 3.01
C ALA A 272 4.83 25.18 3.60
N SER A 273 5.51 26.08 2.88
CA SER A 273 6.69 26.81 3.38
C SER A 273 6.41 27.53 4.70
N ARG A 274 5.23 28.19 4.81
CA ARG A 274 4.80 28.83 6.07
C ARG A 274 4.47 27.81 7.16
N ALA A 275 3.80 26.73 6.82
CA ALA A 275 3.40 25.70 7.78
C ALA A 275 4.62 25.01 8.40
N TRP A 276 5.57 24.58 7.57
CA TRP A 276 6.82 23.93 7.96
C TRP A 276 7.88 24.89 8.49
N ASP A 277 7.66 26.21 8.34
CA ASP A 277 8.63 27.25 8.67
C ASP A 277 9.99 27.08 7.96
N VAL A 278 9.92 26.81 6.66
CA VAL A 278 11.11 26.67 5.81
C VAL A 278 11.01 27.68 4.67
N PRO A 279 11.89 28.69 4.61
CA PRO A 279 11.77 29.76 3.62
C PRO A 279 12.13 29.28 2.21
N VAL A 280 11.42 29.80 1.21
CA VAL A 280 11.83 29.70 -0.19
C VAL A 280 12.87 30.78 -0.46
N LEU A 281 14.10 30.37 -0.75
CA LEU A 281 15.26 31.25 -0.93
C LEU A 281 15.31 31.85 -2.34
N GLY A 282 14.76 31.16 -3.32
CA GLY A 282 14.76 31.54 -4.72
C GLY A 282 14.23 30.43 -5.61
N GLY A 283 14.29 30.64 -6.93
CA GLY A 283 13.81 29.65 -7.88
C GLY A 283 13.82 30.13 -9.31
N HIS A 284 13.25 29.32 -10.20
CA HIS A 284 13.07 29.62 -11.61
C HIS A 284 11.63 29.29 -12.05
N THR A 285 11.00 30.18 -12.80
CA THR A 285 9.66 29.95 -13.36
C THR A 285 9.66 30.16 -14.86
N GLN A 286 9.20 29.15 -15.60
CA GLN A 286 9.04 29.18 -17.05
C GLN A 286 7.56 29.02 -17.41
N LEU A 287 7.06 29.93 -18.26
CA LEU A 287 5.68 29.91 -18.76
C LEU A 287 5.60 29.39 -20.20
N GLY A 288 4.43 28.91 -20.60
CA GLY A 288 4.18 28.37 -21.95
C GLY A 288 4.72 26.96 -22.17
N VAL A 289 4.94 26.19 -21.09
CA VAL A 289 5.48 24.82 -21.13
C VAL A 289 4.58 23.83 -20.39
N PRO A 290 4.71 22.50 -20.61
CA PRO A 290 4.01 21.51 -19.81
C PRO A 290 4.28 21.67 -18.30
N ALA A 291 3.30 21.29 -17.46
CA ALA A 291 3.44 21.40 -16.02
C ALA A 291 4.60 20.54 -15.50
N SER A 292 5.50 21.16 -14.76
CA SER A 292 6.62 20.50 -14.08
C SER A 292 6.98 21.27 -12.82
N LEU A 293 7.35 20.55 -11.76
CA LEU A 293 7.75 21.13 -10.50
C LEU A 293 8.87 20.27 -9.90
N ALA A 294 10.00 20.88 -9.62
CA ALA A 294 11.05 20.31 -8.80
C ALA A 294 11.43 21.30 -7.71
N VAL A 295 11.75 20.79 -6.52
CA VAL A 295 12.26 21.60 -5.40
C VAL A 295 13.52 20.96 -4.88
N THR A 296 14.51 21.80 -4.59
CA THR A 296 15.74 21.44 -3.89
C THR A 296 15.70 22.04 -2.49
N ALA A 297 15.88 21.22 -1.47
CA ALA A 297 16.05 21.68 -0.10
C ALA A 297 17.50 21.66 0.35
N LEU A 298 17.86 22.68 1.13
CA LEU A 298 19.12 22.79 1.81
C LEU A 298 18.88 22.68 3.31
N GLY A 299 19.58 21.79 3.97
CA GLY A 299 19.60 21.62 5.41
C GLY A 299 21.02 21.73 5.98
N ARG A 300 21.14 21.71 7.31
CA ARG A 300 22.41 21.63 8.02
C ARG A 300 22.41 20.57 9.10
N THR A 301 23.47 19.78 9.14
CA THR A 301 23.84 18.91 10.27
C THR A 301 25.33 18.59 10.20
N PRO A 302 26.04 18.60 11.35
CA PRO A 302 27.42 18.13 11.39
C PRO A 302 27.55 16.60 11.32
N ASP A 303 26.45 15.88 11.48
CA ASP A 303 26.41 14.42 11.64
C ASP A 303 25.19 13.86 10.88
N PRO A 304 25.28 13.76 9.54
CA PRO A 304 24.19 13.24 8.71
C PRO A 304 23.94 11.77 8.98
N VAL A 305 22.66 11.40 9.12
CA VAL A 305 22.24 10.01 9.27
C VAL A 305 22.15 9.37 7.88
N PRO A 306 22.83 8.24 7.63
CA PRO A 306 22.74 7.54 6.35
C PRO A 306 21.44 6.74 6.22
N GLY A 307 21.03 6.47 4.98
CA GLY A 307 19.88 5.63 4.61
C GLY A 307 20.15 4.14 4.69
N GLY A 308 21.39 3.75 4.97
CA GLY A 308 21.80 2.39 5.30
C GLY A 308 22.86 2.38 6.42
N GLY A 309 23.30 1.21 6.83
CA GLY A 309 24.23 1.04 7.97
C GLY A 309 23.65 0.22 9.13
N GLY A 310 22.49 -0.41 8.91
CA GLY A 310 21.97 -1.44 9.78
C GLY A 310 22.68 -2.79 9.58
N ALA A 311 22.42 -3.72 10.50
CA ALA A 311 22.93 -5.10 10.46
C ALA A 311 21.79 -6.10 10.76
N PRO A 312 21.91 -7.37 10.33
CA PRO A 312 20.93 -8.40 10.66
C PRO A 312 20.70 -8.53 12.17
N GLY A 313 19.43 -8.70 12.56
CA GLY A 313 19.00 -8.78 13.96
C GLY A 313 18.71 -7.42 14.61
N GLN A 314 19.01 -6.30 13.96
CA GLN A 314 18.64 -4.98 14.48
C GLN A 314 17.15 -4.69 14.24
N ARG A 315 16.52 -4.06 15.23
CA ARG A 315 15.09 -3.70 15.20
C ARG A 315 14.83 -2.57 14.23
N VAL A 316 13.71 -2.69 13.53
CA VAL A 316 13.18 -1.69 12.60
C VAL A 316 11.98 -1.01 13.26
N ARG A 317 11.95 0.32 13.17
CA ARG A 317 10.91 1.16 13.73
C ARG A 317 10.27 2.04 12.67
N LEU A 318 8.95 2.07 12.66
CA LEU A 318 8.16 3.03 11.88
C LEU A 318 7.70 4.15 12.82
N THR A 319 8.02 5.39 12.46
CA THR A 319 7.46 6.59 13.10
C THR A 319 6.60 7.31 12.09
N ALA A 320 5.29 7.40 12.29
CA ALA A 320 4.35 7.96 11.31
C ALA A 320 3.27 8.81 11.97
N ASP A 321 2.90 9.92 11.32
CA ASP A 321 1.71 10.69 11.73
C ASP A 321 0.44 10.00 11.21
N LEU A 322 -0.27 9.34 12.12
CA LEU A 322 -1.50 8.61 11.82
C LEU A 322 -2.74 9.53 11.80
N GLY A 323 -2.60 10.78 12.23
CA GLY A 323 -3.67 11.77 12.13
C GLY A 323 -3.88 12.20 10.69
N GLY A 324 -5.07 12.74 10.39
CA GLY A 324 -5.42 13.21 9.05
C GLY A 324 -6.37 12.30 8.31
N SER A 325 -6.32 12.33 6.98
CA SER A 325 -7.22 11.57 6.12
C SER A 325 -6.62 11.30 4.74
N TRP A 326 -7.26 10.42 3.99
CA TRP A 326 -6.96 10.25 2.58
C TRP A 326 -7.22 11.56 1.81
N ARG A 327 -6.23 12.00 1.03
CA ARG A 327 -6.38 13.17 0.16
C ARG A 327 -7.50 12.92 -0.86
N PRO A 328 -8.47 13.84 -1.03
CA PRO A 328 -9.53 13.68 -2.01
C PRO A 328 -8.98 13.43 -3.42
N GLY A 329 -9.45 12.38 -4.10
CA GLY A 329 -8.94 11.96 -5.41
C GLY A 329 -7.69 11.07 -5.39
N TYR A 330 -7.10 10.82 -4.21
CA TYR A 330 -5.90 9.99 -4.01
C TYR A 330 -6.09 8.96 -2.89
N THR A 331 -7.34 8.54 -2.61
CA THR A 331 -7.65 7.52 -1.60
C THR A 331 -6.86 6.23 -1.84
N GLY A 332 -6.22 5.73 -0.77
CA GLY A 332 -5.35 4.57 -0.82
C GLY A 332 -3.93 4.84 -1.30
N ALA A 333 -3.65 6.03 -1.85
CA ALA A 333 -2.35 6.40 -2.40
C ALA A 333 -1.66 7.53 -1.63
N GLN A 334 -2.41 8.47 -1.06
CA GLN A 334 -1.83 9.61 -0.35
C GLN A 334 -2.58 9.97 0.93
N TRP A 335 -1.89 9.85 2.06
CA TRP A 335 -2.41 10.19 3.37
C TRP A 335 -1.96 11.60 3.77
N ASP A 336 -2.90 12.54 3.87
CA ASP A 336 -2.60 13.91 4.29
C ASP A 336 -2.73 14.03 5.80
N SER A 337 -1.59 13.93 6.48
CA SER A 337 -1.47 14.15 7.92
C SER A 337 -0.95 15.55 8.28
N THR A 338 -0.52 16.35 7.32
CA THR A 338 0.35 17.53 7.58
C THR A 338 -0.31 18.86 7.23
N SER A 339 -1.27 18.91 6.30
CA SER A 339 -1.87 20.16 5.81
C SER A 339 -2.66 20.95 6.86
N THR A 340 -3.09 20.28 7.92
CA THR A 340 -3.89 20.85 9.00
C THR A 340 -3.15 20.95 10.34
N ARG A 341 -1.87 20.55 10.38
CA ARG A 341 -1.05 20.55 11.60
C ARG A 341 -0.54 21.95 11.93
N ARG A 342 -0.30 22.18 13.22
CA ARG A 342 0.35 23.41 13.69
C ARG A 342 1.84 23.36 13.38
N THR A 343 2.44 24.51 13.08
CA THR A 343 3.89 24.63 12.83
C THR A 343 4.75 24.01 13.93
N THR A 344 4.36 24.14 15.20
CA THR A 344 5.11 23.53 16.32
C THR A 344 5.10 22.01 16.29
N GLU A 345 4.00 21.40 15.86
CA GLU A 345 3.88 19.95 15.70
C GLU A 345 4.73 19.46 14.53
N LEU A 346 4.67 20.16 13.39
CA LEU A 346 5.48 19.89 12.21
C LEU A 346 6.99 19.95 12.52
N ARG A 347 7.45 21.01 13.20
CA ARG A 347 8.86 21.13 13.62
C ARG A 347 9.30 20.02 14.59
N THR A 348 8.39 19.52 15.42
CA THR A 348 8.71 18.40 16.34
C THR A 348 8.90 17.10 15.54
N MET A 349 8.03 16.82 14.58
CA MET A 349 8.19 15.67 13.67
C MET A 349 9.49 15.79 12.85
N GLN A 350 9.76 16.96 12.30
CA GLN A 350 10.96 17.26 11.51
C GLN A 350 12.29 17.06 12.27
N SER A 351 12.30 17.22 13.59
CA SER A 351 13.51 17.04 14.41
C SER A 351 13.65 15.63 15.01
N SER A 352 12.71 14.73 14.71
CA SER A 352 12.58 13.40 15.33
C SER A 352 13.82 12.52 15.14
N VAL A 353 14.34 12.42 13.92
CA VAL A 353 15.52 11.61 13.59
C VAL A 353 16.78 12.21 14.22
N ALA A 354 16.97 13.53 14.11
CA ALA A 354 18.12 14.23 14.68
C ALA A 354 18.22 14.06 16.21
N ALA A 355 17.07 13.94 16.90
CA ALA A 355 17.01 13.76 18.35
C ALA A 355 17.51 12.39 18.84
N VAL A 356 17.40 11.35 18.00
CA VAL A 356 17.77 9.97 18.37
C VAL A 356 19.03 9.47 17.68
N ARG A 357 19.34 9.98 16.48
CA ARG A 357 20.48 9.59 15.63
C ARG A 357 20.56 8.07 15.44
N PRO A 358 19.60 7.48 14.71
CA PRO A 358 19.60 6.05 14.47
C PRO A 358 20.80 5.65 13.60
N ARG A 359 21.07 4.35 13.49
CA ARG A 359 22.11 3.80 12.61
C ARG A 359 21.80 4.06 11.14
N ALA A 360 20.51 3.96 10.79
CA ALA A 360 20.00 4.26 9.48
C ALA A 360 18.60 4.88 9.58
N ALA A 361 18.26 5.77 8.66
CA ALA A 361 16.93 6.35 8.55
C ALA A 361 16.57 6.60 7.10
N LYS A 362 15.31 6.32 6.73
CA LYS A 362 14.75 6.74 5.45
C LYS A 362 13.36 7.32 5.60
N ASP A 363 13.03 8.29 4.78
CA ASP A 363 11.66 8.77 4.64
C ASP A 363 10.79 7.73 3.89
N VAL A 364 9.49 7.70 4.17
CA VAL A 364 8.57 6.83 3.42
C VAL A 364 8.16 7.53 2.12
N SER A 365 8.94 7.30 1.07
CA SER A 365 8.68 7.81 -0.29
C SER A 365 7.58 7.05 -1.06
N MET A 366 7.45 7.33 -2.37
CA MET A 366 6.50 6.72 -3.31
C MET A 366 6.58 5.19 -3.42
N ALA A 367 7.60 4.54 -2.86
CA ALA A 367 7.68 3.09 -2.77
C ALA A 367 6.79 2.49 -1.66
N GLY A 368 6.17 3.35 -0.83
CA GLY A 368 5.41 2.97 0.35
C GLY A 368 6.29 2.42 1.47
N ILE A 369 5.68 2.11 2.62
CA ILE A 369 6.40 1.67 3.83
C ILE A 369 7.25 0.43 3.54
N ALA A 370 6.65 -0.60 2.91
CA ALA A 370 7.35 -1.86 2.63
C ALA A 370 8.48 -1.68 1.60
N GLY A 371 8.27 -0.82 0.60
CA GLY A 371 9.30 -0.51 -0.41
C GLY A 371 10.46 0.28 0.19
N THR A 372 10.17 1.33 0.98
CA THR A 372 11.19 2.12 1.71
C THR A 372 12.00 1.25 2.66
N LEU A 373 11.36 0.34 3.41
CA LEU A 373 12.08 -0.63 4.24
C LEU A 373 13.04 -1.47 3.40
N GLY A 374 12.61 -1.91 2.22
CA GLY A 374 13.47 -2.62 1.29
C GLY A 374 14.64 -1.77 0.78
N MET A 375 14.44 -0.46 0.54
CA MET A 375 15.53 0.47 0.18
C MET A 375 16.55 0.60 1.31
N LEU A 376 16.09 0.77 2.56
CA LEU A 376 16.96 0.86 3.74
C LEU A 376 17.74 -0.44 3.97
N ALA A 377 17.06 -1.59 3.80
CA ALA A 377 17.68 -2.90 3.95
C ALA A 377 18.73 -3.15 2.85
N GLU A 378 18.41 -2.83 1.59
CA GLU A 378 19.34 -2.92 0.46
C GLU A 378 20.60 -2.06 0.70
N ALA A 379 20.42 -0.79 1.09
CA ALA A 379 21.52 0.11 1.41
C ALA A 379 22.37 -0.43 2.57
N SER A 380 21.76 -1.16 3.50
CA SER A 380 22.43 -1.83 4.62
C SER A 380 23.03 -3.21 4.27
N GLY A 381 22.91 -3.70 3.03
CA GLY A 381 23.36 -5.04 2.64
C GLY A 381 22.56 -6.17 3.31
N CYS A 382 21.33 -5.89 3.71
CA CYS A 382 20.43 -6.78 4.43
C CYS A 382 19.15 -7.06 3.60
N GLY A 383 18.32 -7.98 4.08
CA GLY A 383 16.88 -7.89 3.84
C GLY A 383 16.14 -7.47 5.10
N ALA A 384 14.81 -7.57 5.10
CA ALA A 384 14.00 -7.18 6.24
C ALA A 384 12.74 -8.03 6.40
N VAL A 385 12.25 -8.09 7.63
CA VAL A 385 10.94 -8.62 7.98
C VAL A 385 10.14 -7.53 8.67
N LEU A 386 8.88 -7.37 8.28
CA LEU A 386 7.91 -6.47 8.90
C LEU A 386 6.84 -7.29 9.63
N ASP A 387 6.67 -7.05 10.93
CA ASP A 387 5.64 -7.66 11.76
C ASP A 387 4.30 -6.95 11.53
N VAL A 388 3.42 -7.55 10.71
CA VAL A 388 2.23 -6.85 10.16
C VAL A 388 1.28 -6.33 11.24
N ALA A 389 1.14 -7.07 12.35
CA ALA A 389 0.26 -6.70 13.45
C ALA A 389 0.79 -5.51 14.28
N ASP A 390 2.11 -5.25 14.21
CA ASP A 390 2.78 -4.22 15.01
C ASP A 390 2.96 -2.90 14.22
N VAL A 391 2.59 -2.89 12.93
CA VAL A 391 2.66 -1.68 12.10
C VAL A 391 1.62 -0.66 12.58
N PRO A 392 2.03 0.54 13.05
CA PRO A 392 1.12 1.60 13.43
C PRO A 392 0.40 2.12 12.18
N ARG A 393 -0.93 2.21 12.24
CA ARG A 393 -1.78 2.49 11.07
C ARG A 393 -3.00 3.34 11.44
N PRO A 394 -3.44 4.30 10.60
CA PRO A 394 -4.72 4.97 10.78
C PRO A 394 -5.89 3.98 10.80
N SER A 395 -6.87 4.19 11.68
CA SER A 395 -7.96 3.23 11.89
C SER A 395 -8.86 3.00 10.67
N ASN A 396 -8.90 3.95 9.73
CA ASN A 396 -9.68 3.91 8.49
C ASN A 396 -8.84 3.60 7.24
N ALA A 397 -7.54 3.35 7.37
CA ALA A 397 -6.69 2.90 6.27
C ALA A 397 -6.70 1.37 6.24
N THR A 398 -6.84 0.73 5.08
CA THR A 398 -6.60 -0.73 4.98
C THR A 398 -5.10 -1.01 5.16
N MET A 399 -4.72 -2.21 5.59
CA MET A 399 -3.30 -2.52 5.77
C MET A 399 -2.55 -2.48 4.44
N GLY A 400 -3.16 -3.03 3.38
CA GLY A 400 -2.59 -2.98 2.05
C GLY A 400 -2.42 -1.56 1.53
N ASP A 401 -3.36 -0.64 1.77
CA ASP A 401 -3.22 0.74 1.31
C ASP A 401 -2.11 1.45 2.09
N TRP A 402 -2.09 1.27 3.41
CA TRP A 402 -1.10 1.89 4.28
C TRP A 402 0.33 1.48 3.95
N LEU A 403 0.58 0.18 3.71
CA LEU A 403 1.92 -0.28 3.34
C LEU A 403 2.38 0.21 1.95
N THR A 404 1.47 0.72 1.12
CA THR A 404 1.75 1.12 -0.28
C THR A 404 1.32 2.55 -0.61
N CYS A 405 1.01 3.39 0.38
CA CYS A 405 0.71 4.80 0.15
C CYS A 405 1.94 5.67 0.43
N PHE A 406 1.87 6.93 -0.02
CA PHE A 406 2.73 8.01 0.45
C PHE A 406 2.09 8.64 1.70
N PRO A 407 2.65 8.43 2.91
CA PRO A 407 2.18 9.09 4.13
C PRO A 407 2.68 10.53 4.19
N GLY A 408 1.88 11.44 4.77
CA GLY A 408 2.27 12.83 4.93
C GLY A 408 3.56 13.00 5.75
N PHE A 409 3.71 12.22 6.82
CA PHE A 409 4.96 12.11 7.56
C PHE A 409 5.16 10.67 8.02
N ALA A 410 6.21 10.01 7.55
CA ALA A 410 6.70 8.77 8.14
C ALA A 410 8.19 8.53 7.89
N MET A 411 8.84 7.90 8.86
CA MET A 411 10.26 7.56 8.86
C MET A 411 10.44 6.08 9.22
N VAL A 412 11.23 5.35 8.43
CA VAL A 412 11.73 4.01 8.77
C VAL A 412 13.13 4.18 9.34
N THR A 413 13.36 3.66 10.55
CA THR A 413 14.63 3.83 11.26
C THR A 413 15.13 2.51 11.82
N VAL A 414 16.45 2.40 11.97
CA VAL A 414 17.14 1.28 12.63
C VAL A 414 17.91 1.81 13.82
N GLY A 415 17.45 1.49 15.03
CA GLY A 415 18.08 1.92 16.27
C GLY A 415 17.20 1.71 17.49
N ASP A 416 17.83 1.73 18.66
CA ASP A 416 17.18 1.32 19.92
C ASP A 416 16.40 2.45 20.61
N ARG A 417 16.54 3.70 20.13
CA ARG A 417 15.95 4.88 20.75
C ARG A 417 14.66 5.28 20.04
N GLU A 418 13.59 5.38 20.79
CA GLU A 418 12.31 5.89 20.30
C GLU A 418 12.35 7.42 20.12
N PRO A 419 12.02 7.94 18.92
CA PRO A 419 12.00 9.38 18.68
C PRO A 419 10.78 10.05 19.31
N ALA A 420 11.01 11.17 19.98
CA ALA A 420 9.94 12.07 20.44
C ALA A 420 9.40 12.89 19.25
N ALA A 421 8.50 12.31 18.46
CA ALA A 421 8.00 12.88 17.21
C ALA A 421 6.65 13.63 17.35
N GLY A 422 6.36 14.18 18.53
CA GLY A 422 5.15 14.98 18.76
C GLY A 422 3.86 14.19 18.53
N PRO A 423 3.00 14.57 17.55
CA PRO A 423 1.76 13.85 17.27
C PRO A 423 1.96 12.52 16.54
N ALA A 424 3.15 12.26 15.98
CA ALA A 424 3.44 11.02 15.30
C ALA A 424 3.58 9.85 16.28
N VAL A 425 3.13 8.67 15.85
CA VAL A 425 3.22 7.42 16.61
C VAL A 425 4.46 6.66 16.15
N SER A 426 5.22 6.14 17.11
CA SER A 426 6.39 5.31 16.86
C SER A 426 6.18 3.91 17.38
N ALA A 427 6.52 2.90 16.59
CA ALA A 427 6.49 1.51 17.03
C ALA A 427 7.61 0.71 16.36
N GLU A 428 8.23 -0.19 17.13
CA GLU A 428 8.99 -1.28 16.53
C GLU A 428 8.05 -2.23 15.82
N CYS A 429 8.34 -2.51 14.55
CA CYS A 429 7.44 -3.30 13.71
C CYS A 429 8.21 -4.23 12.76
N GLY A 430 9.45 -4.56 13.08
CA GLY A 430 10.24 -5.46 12.26
C GLY A 430 11.70 -5.56 12.67
N GLU A 431 12.48 -6.18 11.79
CA GLU A 431 13.92 -6.34 11.96
C GLU A 431 14.64 -6.51 10.61
N LEU A 432 15.92 -6.18 10.60
CA LEU A 432 16.81 -6.51 9.48
C LEU A 432 17.22 -7.98 9.53
N THR A 433 17.39 -8.59 8.37
CA THR A 433 17.73 -10.02 8.22
C THR A 433 18.90 -10.22 7.27
N ALA A 434 19.56 -11.37 7.36
CA ALA A 434 20.67 -11.72 6.48
C ALA A 434 20.22 -12.10 5.05
N THR A 435 18.97 -12.51 4.88
CA THR A 435 18.41 -12.89 3.58
C THR A 435 17.79 -11.67 2.92
N GLY A 436 18.27 -11.32 1.73
CA GLY A 436 17.77 -10.17 0.96
C GLY A 436 16.27 -10.23 0.67
N GLY A 437 15.72 -9.06 0.31
CA GLY A 437 14.28 -8.89 0.07
C GLY A 437 13.51 -8.43 1.32
N VAL A 438 12.19 -8.31 1.18
CA VAL A 438 11.27 -7.93 2.25
C VAL A 438 10.20 -8.98 2.42
N ARG A 439 9.97 -9.39 3.67
CA ARG A 439 8.94 -10.35 4.07
C ARG A 439 7.97 -9.71 5.06
N LEU A 440 6.73 -10.18 5.05
CA LEU A 440 5.71 -9.85 6.03
C LEU A 440 5.54 -11.02 6.99
N ARG A 441 5.77 -10.80 8.28
CA ARG A 441 5.53 -11.79 9.35
C ARG A 441 4.12 -11.63 9.88
N TRP A 442 3.39 -12.74 9.85
CA TRP A 442 1.99 -12.82 10.28
C TRP A 442 1.86 -13.38 11.70
N PRO A 443 0.74 -13.16 12.40
CA PRO A 443 0.55 -13.64 13.77
C PRO A 443 0.68 -15.16 13.96
N ASP A 444 0.53 -15.96 12.90
CA ASP A 444 0.75 -17.41 12.93
C ASP A 444 2.23 -17.81 12.76
N GLY A 445 3.14 -16.83 12.76
CA GLY A 445 4.58 -17.01 12.58
C GLY A 445 5.01 -17.19 11.13
N GLU A 446 4.09 -17.20 10.17
CA GLU A 446 4.45 -17.35 8.76
C GLU A 446 5.05 -16.05 8.21
N GLU A 447 6.16 -16.17 7.49
CA GLU A 447 6.79 -15.07 6.75
C GLU A 447 6.51 -15.22 5.25
N ILE A 448 5.85 -14.22 4.66
CA ILE A 448 5.50 -14.23 3.24
C ILE A 448 6.35 -13.17 2.51
N PRO A 449 7.12 -13.53 1.47
CA PRO A 449 7.88 -12.56 0.69
C PRO A 449 6.95 -11.61 -0.06
N VAL A 450 7.27 -10.32 -0.03
CA VAL A 450 6.60 -9.27 -0.82
C VAL A 450 7.55 -8.57 -1.78
N LEU A 451 8.86 -8.70 -1.57
CA LEU A 451 9.92 -8.26 -2.46
C LEU A 451 11.05 -9.31 -2.44
N ASP A 452 11.36 -9.89 -3.60
CA ASP A 452 12.38 -10.95 -3.73
C ASP A 452 13.76 -10.41 -4.14
N THR A 453 13.83 -9.16 -4.58
CA THR A 453 15.03 -8.54 -5.16
C THR A 453 15.34 -7.20 -4.51
N ALA A 454 16.50 -6.63 -4.86
CA ALA A 454 16.81 -5.23 -4.64
C ALA A 454 15.65 -4.32 -5.13
N VAL A 455 15.41 -3.26 -4.37
CA VAL A 455 14.35 -2.28 -4.64
C VAL A 455 14.82 -1.27 -5.68
N THR A 456 16.02 -0.72 -5.51
CA THR A 456 16.60 0.28 -6.42
C THR A 456 17.66 -0.32 -7.32
N GLY A 457 18.44 -1.30 -6.83
CA GLY A 457 19.62 -1.82 -7.51
C GLY A 457 20.84 -0.91 -7.38
N LEU A 458 20.83 0.06 -6.46
CA LEU A 458 21.97 0.95 -6.19
C LEU A 458 23.00 0.31 -5.25
N GLY A 459 22.62 -0.77 -4.57
CA GLY A 459 23.52 -1.54 -3.72
C GLY A 459 23.74 -0.90 -2.33
N THR A 460 24.81 -1.33 -1.67
CA THR A 460 25.13 -0.89 -0.32
C THR A 460 25.70 0.52 -0.31
N VAL A 461 25.38 1.30 0.74
CA VAL A 461 26.09 2.55 1.06
C VAL A 461 27.50 2.20 1.54
N ALA A 462 28.42 1.97 0.60
CA ALA A 462 29.84 1.71 0.87
C ALA A 462 30.67 3.00 0.95
#